data_AF-A0A3D3Z8J6-F1
#
_entry.id   AF-A0A3D3Z8J6-F1
#
_cell.length_a   1.000
_cell.length_b   1.000
_cell.length_c   1.000
_cell.angle_alpha   90.00
_cell.angle_beta   90.00
_cell.angle_gamma   90.00
#
_symmetry.space_group_name_H-M   'P 1'
#
loop_
_entity.id
_entity.type
_entity.pdbx_description
1 polymer ?
#
loop_
_entity_poly.entity_id
_entity_poly.type
_entity_poly.pdbx_seq_one_letter_code
_entity_poly.pdbx_strand_id
1 'polypeptide(L)'
;LGSYEGREEVDMTGKIVCPGFIDAHIHLESSLVSPAEFARAVIPHGTTTVITDPHEITNVMGTDGIDYMLCATEGLPVDTQFMIPSCVPASALDESGANLDYRDIDSFFDHPRVLGLAEMMNFPGVIS
;
A
#
# COMPACT_ATOMS: atom_id res chain seq x y z
N LEU A 1 -13.10 -21.60 34.29
CA LEU A 1 -12.27 -22.14 33.18
C LEU A 1 -12.90 -23.46 32.76
N GLY A 2 -13.33 -23.57 31.50
CA GLY A 2 -14.01 -24.74 30.94
C GLY A 2 -13.13 -25.47 29.92
N SER A 3 -13.63 -26.60 29.43
CA SER A 3 -13.06 -27.26 28.25
C SER A 3 -13.53 -26.51 27.00
N TYR A 4 -12.62 -26.20 26.10
CA TYR A 4 -12.91 -25.60 24.81
C TYR A 4 -12.27 -26.46 23.72
N GLU A 5 -13.01 -26.67 22.65
CA GLU A 5 -12.56 -27.38 21.46
C GLU A 5 -12.83 -26.47 20.26
N GLY A 6 -11.86 -26.41 19.34
CA GLY A 6 -12.00 -25.67 18.09
C GLY A 6 -12.90 -26.41 17.11
N ARG A 7 -13.53 -25.69 16.17
CA ARG A 7 -14.09 -26.35 14.97
C ARG A 7 -13.00 -26.95 14.08
N GLU A 8 -11.82 -26.33 14.13
CA GLU A 8 -10.58 -26.76 13.48
C GLU A 8 -9.44 -26.50 14.46
N GLU A 9 -8.51 -27.45 14.55
CA GLU A 9 -7.35 -27.37 15.44
C GLU A 9 -6.08 -27.66 14.64
N VAL A 10 -5.06 -26.84 14.84
CA VAL A 10 -3.77 -26.93 14.15
C VAL A 10 -2.68 -27.16 15.18
N ASP A 11 -1.87 -28.20 15.01
CA ASP A 11 -0.76 -28.50 15.91
C ASP A 11 0.39 -27.49 15.74
N MET A 12 0.61 -26.74 16.82
CA MET A 12 1.67 -25.74 16.95
C MET A 12 2.79 -26.18 17.90
N THR A 13 2.85 -27.45 18.29
CA THR A 13 3.88 -27.98 19.18
C THR A 13 5.28 -27.67 18.64
N GLY A 14 6.11 -27.00 19.44
CA GLY A 14 7.47 -26.61 19.05
C GLY A 14 7.56 -25.46 18.05
N LYS A 15 6.45 -24.80 17.72
CA LYS A 15 6.40 -23.64 16.81
C LYS A 15 6.18 -22.33 17.59
N ILE A 16 6.40 -21.21 16.90
CA ILE A 16 6.08 -19.88 17.41
C ILE A 16 4.81 -19.40 16.70
N VAL A 17 3.83 -18.97 17.50
CA VAL A 17 2.64 -18.29 17.00
C VAL A 17 2.88 -16.79 17.11
N CYS A 18 2.78 -16.07 16.00
CA CYS A 18 2.88 -14.62 15.94
C CYS A 18 1.70 -14.05 15.14
N PRO A 19 1.34 -12.77 15.37
CA PRO A 19 0.46 -12.04 14.47
C PRO A 19 1.06 -11.98 13.06
N GLY A 20 0.20 -11.83 12.06
CA GLY A 20 0.66 -11.52 10.70
C GLY A 20 1.49 -10.22 10.68
N PHE A 21 2.50 -10.18 9.83
CA PHE A 21 3.38 -9.03 9.71
C PHE A 21 2.71 -7.91 8.92
N ILE A 22 3.04 -6.68 9.31
CA ILE A 22 2.57 -5.45 8.67
C ILE A 22 3.79 -4.74 8.09
N ASP A 23 3.79 -4.53 6.77
CA ASP A 23 4.75 -3.62 6.13
C ASP A 23 4.17 -2.20 6.15
N ALA A 24 4.83 -1.31 6.89
CA ALA A 24 4.31 0.03 7.15
C ALA A 24 4.54 1.03 6.00
N HIS A 25 5.41 0.70 5.06
CA HIS A 25 5.70 1.56 3.91
C HIS A 25 6.39 0.77 2.80
N ILE A 26 5.73 0.67 1.65
CA ILE A 26 6.26 -0.02 0.47
C ILE A 26 5.72 0.60 -0.82
N HIS A 27 6.41 0.33 -1.93
CA HIS A 27 5.91 0.55 -3.29
C HIS A 27 5.74 -0.82 -3.94
N LEU A 28 4.50 -1.24 -4.20
CA LEU A 28 4.23 -2.52 -4.86
C LEU A 28 4.90 -2.59 -6.23
N GLU A 29 4.98 -1.48 -6.94
CA GLU A 29 5.56 -1.34 -8.27
C GLU A 29 7.04 -1.72 -8.33
N SER A 30 7.80 -1.50 -7.24
CA SER A 30 9.20 -1.88 -7.13
C SER A 30 9.44 -3.39 -7.21
N SER A 31 8.40 -4.20 -7.00
CA SER A 31 8.46 -5.66 -7.16
C SER A 31 8.44 -6.12 -8.62
N LEU A 32 8.14 -5.21 -9.57
CA LEU A 32 8.03 -5.48 -11.01
C LEU A 32 7.00 -6.56 -11.36
N VAL A 33 6.02 -6.80 -10.49
CA VAL A 33 4.92 -7.74 -10.70
C VAL A 33 3.58 -7.06 -10.38
N SER A 34 2.47 -7.71 -10.75
CA SER A 34 1.13 -7.21 -10.41
C SER A 34 0.85 -7.35 -8.90
N PRO A 35 -0.11 -6.59 -8.34
CA PRO A 35 -0.51 -6.73 -6.94
C PRO A 35 -0.89 -8.16 -6.53
N ALA A 36 -1.53 -8.92 -7.43
CA ALA A 36 -1.88 -10.32 -7.18
C ALA A 36 -0.64 -11.22 -7.04
N GLU A 37 0.38 -11.01 -7.88
CA GLU A 37 1.63 -11.76 -7.81
C GLU A 37 2.48 -11.34 -6.60
N PHE A 38 2.46 -10.05 -6.24
CA PHE A 38 3.04 -9.58 -4.99
C PHE A 38 2.41 -10.27 -3.78
N ALA A 39 1.06 -10.30 -3.70
CA ALA A 39 0.33 -10.97 -2.63
C ALA A 39 0.68 -12.47 -2.55
N ARG A 40 0.76 -13.15 -3.70
CA ARG A 40 1.18 -14.56 -3.77
C ARG A 40 2.59 -14.78 -3.25
N ALA A 41 3.49 -13.82 -3.46
CA ALA A 41 4.88 -13.92 -3.03
C ALA A 41 5.03 -13.70 -1.52
N VAL A 42 4.32 -12.73 -0.92
CA VAL A 42 4.57 -12.32 0.48
C VAL A 42 3.77 -13.10 1.52
N ILE A 43 2.57 -13.59 1.20
CA ILE A 43 1.74 -14.34 2.15
C ILE A 43 2.44 -15.57 2.75
N PRO A 44 3.14 -16.40 1.96
CA PRO A 44 3.88 -17.55 2.52
C PRO A 44 4.94 -17.17 3.55
N HIS A 45 5.35 -15.90 3.59
CA HIS A 45 6.33 -15.36 4.52
C HIS A 45 5.69 -14.63 5.72
N GLY A 46 4.36 -14.61 5.82
CA GLY A 46 3.64 -14.11 6.99
C GLY A 46 3.21 -12.65 6.92
N THR A 47 3.52 -11.92 5.84
CA THR A 47 3.00 -10.56 5.64
C THR A 47 1.52 -10.63 5.29
N THR A 48 0.68 -10.07 6.16
CA THR A 48 -0.78 -10.05 5.99
C THR A 48 -1.32 -8.67 5.66
N THR A 49 -0.55 -7.62 5.94
CA THR A 49 -0.96 -6.23 5.68
C THR A 49 0.20 -5.43 5.10
N VAL A 50 -0.09 -4.55 4.15
CA VAL A 50 0.87 -3.58 3.60
C VAL A 50 0.23 -2.21 3.50
N ILE A 51 1.03 -1.17 3.74
CA ILE A 51 0.66 0.23 3.55
C ILE A 51 1.51 0.76 2.39
N THR A 52 0.87 0.91 1.23
CA THR A 52 1.56 1.20 -0.02
C THR A 52 1.43 2.67 -0.42
N ASP A 53 2.50 3.20 -0.99
CA ASP A 53 2.52 4.46 -1.72
C ASP A 53 2.63 4.17 -3.22
N PRO A 54 1.56 4.36 -4.02
CA PRO A 54 1.55 4.07 -5.45
C PRO A 54 2.18 5.20 -6.28
N HIS A 55 3.23 5.86 -5.79
CA HIS A 55 3.79 7.05 -6.45
C HIS A 55 4.40 6.75 -7.83
N GLU A 56 4.78 5.49 -8.11
CA GLU A 56 5.46 5.14 -9.36
C GLU A 56 4.45 5.15 -10.51
N ILE A 57 3.35 4.43 -10.34
CA ILE A 57 2.28 4.42 -11.33
C ILE A 57 1.57 5.77 -11.42
N THR A 58 1.51 6.52 -10.32
CA THR A 58 0.90 7.85 -10.30
C THR A 58 1.74 8.87 -11.07
N ASN A 59 3.07 8.77 -11.04
CA ASN A 59 3.91 9.55 -11.95
C ASN A 59 3.67 9.20 -13.42
N VAL A 60 3.34 7.95 -13.74
CA VAL A 60 3.09 7.54 -15.14
C VAL A 60 1.68 7.92 -15.62
N MET A 61 0.65 7.73 -14.77
CA MET A 61 -0.76 7.73 -15.18
C MET A 61 -1.63 8.75 -14.43
N GLY A 62 -1.07 9.51 -13.48
CA GLY A 62 -1.83 10.42 -12.63
C GLY A 62 -2.83 9.67 -11.74
N THR A 63 -3.99 10.28 -11.51
CA THR A 63 -5.04 9.72 -10.64
C THR A 63 -5.58 8.38 -11.13
N ASP A 64 -5.56 8.12 -12.44
CA ASP A 64 -5.94 6.82 -13.01
C ASP A 64 -5.02 5.69 -12.49
N GLY A 65 -3.76 6.00 -12.18
CA GLY A 65 -2.82 5.07 -11.56
C GLY A 65 -3.21 4.72 -10.12
N ILE A 66 -3.70 5.70 -9.36
CA ILE A 66 -4.20 5.51 -7.98
C ILE A 66 -5.46 4.63 -8.02
N ASP A 67 -6.43 4.96 -8.88
CA ASP A 67 -7.66 4.19 -9.07
C ASP A 67 -7.38 2.75 -9.51
N TYR A 68 -6.43 2.56 -10.42
CA TYR A 68 -5.99 1.23 -10.83
C TYR A 68 -5.46 0.43 -9.63
N MET A 69 -4.59 1.01 -8.79
CA MET A 69 -4.02 0.28 -7.66
C MET A 69 -5.04 -0.06 -6.58
N LEU A 70 -5.98 0.86 -6.31
CA LEU A 70 -7.13 0.58 -5.45
C LEU A 70 -7.91 -0.63 -5.99
N CYS A 71 -8.29 -0.60 -7.27
CA CYS A 71 -9.04 -1.68 -7.90
C CYS A 71 -8.27 -3.00 -7.95
N ALA A 72 -7.00 -2.98 -8.34
CA ALA A 72 -6.16 -4.17 -8.53
C ALA A 72 -5.82 -4.89 -7.21
N THR A 73 -5.97 -4.21 -6.07
CA THR A 73 -5.74 -4.78 -4.73
C THR A 73 -7.01 -5.21 -4.02
N GLU A 74 -8.19 -4.92 -4.59
CA GLU A 74 -9.48 -5.31 -4.02
C GLU A 74 -9.63 -6.85 -3.96
N GLY A 75 -10.05 -7.36 -2.81
CA GLY A 75 -10.27 -8.81 -2.61
C GLY A 75 -9.01 -9.67 -2.56
N LEU A 76 -7.82 -9.07 -2.57
CA LEU A 76 -6.58 -9.82 -2.36
C LEU A 76 -6.45 -10.31 -0.91
N PRO A 77 -5.78 -11.45 -0.68
CA PRO A 77 -5.59 -11.99 0.66
C PRO A 77 -4.59 -11.20 1.53
N VAL A 78 -3.84 -10.25 0.95
CA VAL A 78 -3.07 -9.25 1.70
C VAL A 78 -3.93 -8.01 1.86
N ASP A 79 -4.15 -7.59 3.10
CA ASP A 79 -4.82 -6.33 3.41
C ASP A 79 -3.96 -5.15 2.94
N THR A 80 -4.42 -4.45 1.90
CA THR A 80 -3.65 -3.38 1.25
C THR A 80 -4.29 -2.03 1.54
N GLN A 81 -3.56 -1.22 2.30
CA GLN A 81 -3.91 0.15 2.66
C GLN A 81 -3.03 1.15 1.89
N PHE A 82 -3.49 2.38 1.72
CA PHE A 82 -2.88 3.35 0.82
C PHE A 82 -2.48 4.63 1.53
N MET A 83 -1.30 5.14 1.17
CA MET A 83 -0.90 6.53 1.37
C MET A 83 -0.90 7.22 0.00
N ILE A 84 -1.53 8.39 -0.10
CA ILE A 84 -1.68 9.10 -1.38
C ILE A 84 -0.40 9.81 -1.79
N PRO A 85 0.11 9.62 -3.02
CA PRO A 85 1.37 10.21 -3.47
C PRO A 85 1.40 11.74 -3.30
N SER A 86 2.48 12.26 -2.72
CA SER A 86 2.58 13.67 -2.34
C SER A 86 3.37 14.54 -3.33
N CYS A 87 4.17 13.94 -4.20
CA CYS A 87 5.13 14.65 -5.05
C CYS A 87 5.13 14.06 -6.47
N VAL A 88 4.25 14.56 -7.33
CA VAL A 88 4.10 14.13 -8.73
C VAL A 88 4.10 15.35 -9.65
N PRO A 89 5.20 15.66 -10.37
CA PRO A 89 6.54 15.06 -10.25
C PRO A 89 7.23 15.38 -8.91
N ALA A 90 8.33 14.68 -8.64
CA ALA A 90 9.15 14.92 -7.45
C ALA A 90 9.80 16.32 -7.40
N SER A 91 10.02 16.95 -8.56
CA SER A 91 10.68 18.25 -8.70
C SER A 91 10.20 18.98 -9.95
N ALA A 92 10.24 20.32 -9.92
CA ALA A 92 9.96 21.16 -11.09
C ALA A 92 11.02 21.05 -12.21
N LEU A 93 12.14 20.37 -11.95
CA LEU A 93 13.17 20.08 -12.94
C LEU A 93 12.93 18.76 -13.70
N ASP A 94 11.97 17.96 -13.26
CA ASP A 94 11.68 16.64 -13.80
C ASP A 94 10.50 16.67 -14.77
N GLU A 95 10.38 15.63 -15.60
CA GLU A 95 9.25 15.40 -16.48
C GLU A 95 8.54 14.11 -16.09
N SER A 96 7.22 14.17 -15.96
CA SER A 96 6.38 13.07 -15.50
C SER A 96 5.14 12.96 -16.37
N GLY A 97 4.54 11.76 -16.40
CA GLY A 97 3.29 11.50 -17.13
C GLY A 97 2.10 12.26 -16.54
N ALA A 98 2.23 12.74 -15.30
CA ALA A 98 1.26 13.58 -14.64
C ALA A 98 1.91 14.72 -13.85
N ASN A 99 1.12 15.77 -13.59
CA ASN A 99 1.44 16.83 -12.63
C ASN A 99 0.22 16.97 -11.73
N LEU A 100 0.36 16.62 -10.46
CA LEU A 100 -0.75 16.63 -9.50
C LEU A 100 -0.51 17.69 -8.42
N ASP A 101 -1.56 18.45 -8.11
CA ASP A 101 -1.64 19.28 -6.91
C ASP A 101 -2.64 18.71 -5.90
N TYR A 102 -2.77 19.36 -4.74
CA TYR A 102 -3.64 18.86 -3.66
C TYR A 102 -5.10 18.67 -4.09
N ARG A 103 -5.59 19.46 -5.06
CA ARG A 103 -6.98 19.39 -5.54
C ARG A 103 -7.25 18.13 -6.33
N ASP A 104 -6.24 17.60 -7.01
CA ASP A 104 -6.35 16.37 -7.79
C ASP A 104 -6.49 15.15 -6.87
N ILE A 105 -5.92 15.23 -5.67
CA ILE A 105 -5.83 14.10 -4.74
C ILE A 105 -6.78 14.17 -3.54
N ASP A 106 -7.40 15.34 -3.27
CA ASP A 106 -8.25 15.59 -2.09
C ASP A 106 -9.38 14.55 -1.93
N SER A 107 -10.03 14.20 -3.05
CA SER A 107 -11.14 13.25 -3.03
C SER A 107 -10.76 11.82 -2.60
N PHE A 108 -9.49 11.42 -2.73
CA PHE A 108 -9.06 10.09 -2.33
C PHE A 108 -9.02 9.91 -0.82
N PHE A 109 -8.91 11.00 -0.04
CA PHE A 109 -8.91 10.91 1.43
C PHE A 109 -10.25 10.45 2.02
N ASP A 110 -11.34 10.49 1.24
CA ASP A 110 -12.63 9.93 1.62
C ASP A 110 -12.71 8.39 1.42
N HIS A 111 -11.74 7.78 0.73
CA HIS A 111 -11.73 6.35 0.46
C HIS A 111 -11.34 5.55 1.72
N PRO A 112 -12.08 4.48 2.10
CA PRO A 112 -11.88 3.78 3.38
C PRO A 112 -10.54 3.06 3.53
N ARG A 113 -9.84 2.79 2.41
CA ARG A 113 -8.48 2.20 2.40
C ARG A 113 -7.35 3.22 2.31
N VAL A 114 -7.66 4.52 2.33
CA VAL A 114 -6.67 5.59 2.29
C VAL A 114 -6.45 6.09 3.72
N LEU A 115 -5.21 6.00 4.19
CA LEU A 115 -4.83 6.31 5.57
C LEU A 115 -4.19 7.70 5.72
N GLY A 116 -3.76 8.31 4.62
CA GLY A 116 -3.16 9.64 4.65
C GLY A 116 -2.34 9.96 3.41
N LEU A 117 -1.47 10.97 3.56
CA LEU A 117 -0.52 11.39 2.54
C LEU A 117 0.77 10.56 2.64
N ALA A 118 1.30 10.14 1.49
CA ALA A 118 2.55 9.40 1.39
C ALA A 118 3.78 10.25 1.72
N GLU A 119 4.96 9.69 1.46
CA GLU A 119 6.23 10.30 1.85
C GLU A 119 6.46 11.66 1.18
N MET A 120 6.39 12.74 1.98
CA MET A 120 6.63 14.09 1.51
C MET A 120 8.11 14.32 1.22
N MET A 121 8.53 14.01 -0.01
CA MET A 121 9.91 14.13 -0.46
C MET A 121 10.35 15.58 -0.70
N ASN A 122 9.42 16.48 -1.03
CA ASN A 122 9.70 17.91 -1.18
C ASN A 122 9.84 18.60 0.18
N PHE A 123 10.83 18.18 0.97
CA PHE A 123 11.12 18.76 2.28
C PHE A 123 11.41 20.28 2.23
N PRO A 124 12.09 20.86 1.22
CA PRO A 124 12.35 22.29 1.19
C PRO A 124 11.05 23.08 1.11
N GLY A 125 10.08 22.60 0.32
CA GLY A 125 8.75 23.22 0.23
C GLY A 125 7.93 23.15 1.52
N VAL A 126 8.28 22.26 2.47
CA VAL A 126 7.57 22.13 3.75
C VAL A 126 8.15 23.05 4.83
N ILE A 127 9.47 23.21 4.87
CA ILE A 127 10.15 23.88 6.00
C ILE A 127 10.53 25.34 5.74
N SER A 128 10.34 25.86 4.52
CA SER A 128 10.78 27.19 4.11
C SER A 128 9.72 28.29 4.23
#